data_AF-A0AAE3ADD6-F1
#
_entry.id   AF-A0AAE3ADD6-F1
#
_cell.length_a   1.000
_cell.length_b   1.000
_cell.length_c   1.000
_cell.angle_alpha   90.00
_cell.angle_beta   90.00
_cell.angle_gamma   90.00
#
_symmetry.space_group_name_H-M   'P 1'
#
loop_
_entity.id
_entity.type
_entity.pdbx_description
1 polymer ?
#
loop_
_entity_poly.entity_id
_entity_poly.type
_entity_poly.pdbx_seq_one_letter_code
_entity_poly.pdbx_strand_id
1 'polypeptide(L)'
;MKRDNNNEEKEMITAEDITEIELTQAGYYWEMGYNEFDFTCKIKGEDDELHMQEQRHDNGSGFVIRSGKNDIWERMTRAEACKLDDKLQETIQYGKYHKRIGELTSMADCKEMEFELTENNNMYLNKAIRKLWSELAAKQEEIMESESEVVTDFRRKTDKKFHQIEGMSATEIESIVSDYAQSKITECNLDAEIVCVIVSGSRCRGMEKPGSDLDIVLEYKGSIREDTFFDILHEDGMKIGGVKVDINPITEGKTGTLESYLPEVENYLEQNHKDRNKKKSVKEKLKENQTKTKENVLMGNATHRRKSRHLLS
;
A
#
# COMPACT_ATOMS: atom_id res chain seq x y z
N MET A 1 20.02 10.39 74.33
CA MET A 1 19.68 10.61 72.90
C MET A 1 20.25 9.44 72.12
N LYS A 2 19.40 8.46 71.80
CA LYS A 2 19.75 7.41 70.85
C LYS A 2 19.59 8.04 69.47
N ARG A 3 20.66 8.03 68.65
CA ARG A 3 20.56 8.31 67.22
C ARG A 3 19.98 7.04 66.62
N ASP A 4 18.72 7.08 66.24
CA ASP A 4 18.12 6.02 65.45
C ASP A 4 18.73 6.09 64.05
N ASN A 5 19.69 5.20 63.80
CA ASN A 5 20.15 4.86 62.46
C ASN A 5 19.04 4.04 61.78
N ASN A 6 18.00 4.71 61.28
CA ASN A 6 17.15 4.12 60.23
C ASN A 6 17.86 4.35 58.89
N ASN A 7 18.89 3.55 58.65
CA ASN A 7 19.34 3.30 57.29
C ASN A 7 18.48 2.12 56.80
N GLU A 8 17.26 2.40 56.35
CA GLU A 8 16.50 1.43 55.56
C GLU A 8 17.39 1.10 54.37
N GLU A 9 17.92 -0.13 54.30
CA GLU A 9 18.63 -0.62 53.12
C GLU A 9 17.66 -0.50 51.95
N LYS A 10 17.83 0.56 51.15
CA LYS A 10 17.04 0.75 49.94
C LYS A 10 17.27 -0.46 49.06
N GLU A 11 16.21 -1.23 48.85
CA GLU A 11 16.29 -2.46 48.09
C GLU A 11 16.81 -2.16 46.68
N MET A 12 17.88 -2.86 46.29
CA MET A 12 18.49 -2.75 44.98
C MET A 12 17.50 -3.27 43.91
N ILE A 13 17.52 -2.60 42.76
CA ILE A 13 16.72 -2.91 41.58
C ILE A 13 17.62 -3.05 40.36
N THR A 14 17.15 -3.83 39.40
CA THR A 14 17.80 -4.08 38.11
C THR A 14 16.96 -3.48 36.98
N ALA A 15 17.52 -3.39 35.77
CA ALA A 15 16.76 -2.92 34.61
C ALA A 15 15.58 -3.85 34.28
N GLU A 16 15.67 -5.12 34.64
CA GLU A 16 14.59 -6.11 34.43
C GLU A 16 13.42 -5.94 35.39
N ASP A 17 13.65 -5.35 36.57
CA ASP A 17 12.58 -5.02 37.51
C ASP A 17 11.68 -3.87 37.01
N ILE A 18 12.08 -3.19 35.93
CA ILE A 18 11.32 -2.12 35.28
C ILE A 18 10.66 -2.68 34.03
N THR A 19 9.33 -2.77 34.07
CA THR A 19 8.50 -3.40 33.04
C THR A 19 7.38 -2.46 32.59
N GLU A 20 6.62 -2.86 31.57
CA GLU A 20 5.47 -2.09 31.06
C GLU A 20 5.81 -0.62 30.75
N ILE A 21 6.99 -0.40 30.18
CA ILE A 21 7.49 0.95 29.87
C ILE A 21 6.77 1.47 28.63
N GLU A 22 6.06 2.58 28.77
CA GLU A 22 5.36 3.26 27.68
C GLU A 22 5.78 4.72 27.63
N LEU A 23 6.11 5.22 26.44
CA LEU A 23 6.46 6.62 26.21
C LEU A 23 5.20 7.48 26.26
N THR A 24 5.17 8.47 27.15
CA THR A 24 4.03 9.39 27.28
C THR A 24 4.33 10.76 26.67
N GLN A 25 5.58 11.21 26.74
CA GLN A 25 6.01 12.50 26.18
C GLN A 25 7.40 12.40 25.58
N ALA A 26 7.62 13.10 24.47
CA ALA A 26 8.94 13.28 23.85
C ALA A 26 9.14 14.73 23.42
N GLY A 27 10.23 15.34 23.88
CA GLY A 27 10.65 16.70 23.56
C GLY A 27 12.07 16.71 23.00
N TYR A 28 12.25 17.29 21.81
CA TYR A 28 13.53 17.40 21.13
C TYR A 28 13.98 18.86 21.08
N TYR A 29 14.96 19.25 21.89
CA TYR A 29 15.43 20.62 21.99
C TYR A 29 16.81 20.75 21.34
N TRP A 30 16.79 20.70 20.00
CA TRP A 30 18.02 20.69 19.19
C TRP A 30 18.91 21.91 19.44
N GLU A 31 18.34 23.12 19.48
CA GLU A 31 19.09 24.37 19.70
C GLU A 31 19.68 24.45 21.13
N MET A 32 19.02 23.80 22.08
CA MET A 32 19.46 23.77 23.48
C MET A 32 20.35 22.57 23.80
N GLY A 33 20.55 21.66 22.83
CA GLY A 33 21.43 20.50 22.97
C GLY A 33 20.91 19.40 23.88
N TYR A 34 19.61 19.30 24.12
CA TYR A 34 19.06 18.22 24.97
C TYR A 34 17.73 17.65 24.45
N ASN A 35 17.39 16.46 24.93
CA ASN A 35 16.08 15.83 24.74
C ASN A 35 15.49 15.48 26.11
N GLU A 36 14.16 15.46 26.20
CA GLU A 36 13.43 15.04 27.40
C GLU A 36 12.35 14.04 27.01
N PHE A 37 12.20 12.99 27.82
CA PHE A 37 11.25 11.93 27.61
C PHE A 37 10.61 11.53 28.93
N ASP A 38 9.30 11.37 28.91
CA ASP A 38 8.54 10.87 30.04
C ASP A 38 7.95 9.50 29.70
N PHE A 39 7.93 8.63 30.70
CA PHE A 39 7.44 7.27 30.58
C PHE A 39 6.56 6.91 31.77
N THR A 40 5.52 6.13 31.51
CA THR A 40 4.88 5.30 32.54
C THR A 40 5.56 3.94 32.56
N CYS A 41 5.71 3.35 33.74
CA CYS A 41 6.27 2.01 33.89
C CYS A 41 5.77 1.34 35.18
N LYS A 42 6.19 0.10 35.38
CA LYS A 42 6.11 -0.57 36.67
C LYS A 42 7.49 -0.93 37.19
N ILE A 43 7.79 -0.55 38.42
CA ILE A 43 9.02 -0.93 39.13
C ILE A 43 8.64 -2.01 40.15
N LYS A 44 9.13 -3.24 39.94
CA LYS A 44 8.73 -4.43 40.72
C LYS A 44 7.21 -4.64 40.77
N GLY A 45 6.53 -4.30 39.68
CA GLY A 45 5.07 -4.44 39.54
C GLY A 45 4.25 -3.28 40.11
N GLU A 46 4.86 -2.27 40.71
CA GLU A 46 4.17 -1.05 41.15
C GLU A 46 4.29 0.07 40.13
N ASP A 47 3.18 0.75 39.83
CA ASP A 47 3.15 1.86 38.87
C ASP A 47 4.10 2.99 39.28
N ASP A 48 4.87 3.53 38.34
CA ASP A 48 5.80 4.63 38.52
C ASP A 48 5.94 5.41 37.21
N GLU A 49 6.60 6.57 37.29
CA GLU A 49 6.90 7.42 36.14
C GLU A 49 8.40 7.62 36.05
N LEU A 50 8.96 7.54 34.85
CA LEU A 50 10.36 7.84 34.58
C LEU A 50 10.48 9.12 33.76
N HIS A 51 11.37 10.00 34.17
CA HIS A 51 11.78 11.19 33.42
C HIS A 51 13.23 11.02 32.98
N MET A 52 13.47 10.96 31.67
CA MET A 52 14.79 10.85 31.07
C MET A 52 15.17 12.15 30.37
N GLN A 53 16.35 12.67 30.69
CA GLN A 53 16.96 13.80 30.00
C GLN A 53 18.27 13.37 29.34
N GLU A 54 18.38 13.56 28.03
CA GLU A 54 19.63 13.35 27.29
C GLU A 54 20.29 14.69 26.99
N GLN A 55 21.55 14.86 27.34
CA GLN A 55 22.34 16.03 26.99
C GLN A 55 23.39 15.67 25.94
N ARG A 56 23.49 16.53 24.92
CA ARG A 56 24.48 16.43 23.85
C ARG A 56 25.60 17.41 24.14
N HIS A 57 26.81 16.89 24.22
CA HIS A 57 28.03 17.68 24.36
C HIS A 57 28.95 17.40 23.17
N ASP A 58 29.89 18.30 22.91
CA ASP A 58 30.87 18.16 21.81
C ASP A 58 31.69 16.86 21.89
N ASN A 59 31.80 16.29 23.10
CA ASN A 59 32.60 15.09 23.38
C ASN A 59 31.75 13.82 23.61
N GLY A 60 30.44 13.86 23.32
CA GLY A 60 29.53 12.74 23.48
C GLY A 60 28.19 13.12 24.11
N SER A 61 27.33 12.12 24.31
CA SER A 61 26.04 12.29 24.99
C SER A 61 26.07 11.73 26.42
N GLY A 62 25.30 12.35 27.30
CA GLY A 62 25.00 11.82 28.64
C GLY A 62 23.50 11.73 28.85
N PHE A 63 23.05 10.86 29.75
CA PHE A 63 21.65 10.74 30.12
C PHE A 63 21.47 10.80 31.64
N VAL A 64 20.31 11.28 32.07
CA VAL A 64 19.86 11.27 33.46
C VAL A 64 18.45 10.71 33.47
N ILE A 65 18.21 9.66 34.26
CA ILE A 65 16.87 9.05 34.42
C ILE A 65 16.44 9.28 35.87
N ARG A 66 15.22 9.75 36.10
CA ARG A 66 14.64 9.96 37.43
C ARG A 66 13.33 9.21 37.53
N SER A 67 12.99 8.68 38.70
CA SER A 67 11.64 8.17 38.99
C SER A 67 10.82 9.23 39.73
N GLY A 68 9.51 9.22 39.52
CA GLY A 68 8.57 10.10 40.22
C GLY A 68 8.47 9.81 41.72
N LYS A 69 8.80 8.58 42.15
CA LYS A 69 8.80 8.17 43.56
C LYS A 69 10.20 8.21 44.16
N ASN A 70 10.98 7.15 43.93
CA ASN A 70 12.25 6.92 44.62
C ASN A 70 13.41 7.01 43.64
N ASP A 71 14.45 7.77 43.98
CA ASP A 71 15.61 7.93 43.10
C ASP A 71 16.24 6.57 42.75
N ILE A 72 16.16 6.20 41.48
CA ILE A 72 16.65 4.93 40.94
C ILE A 72 18.18 4.87 40.98
N TRP A 73 18.88 6.01 41.01
CA TRP A 73 20.35 6.04 41.05
C TRP A 73 20.93 5.50 42.35
N GLU A 74 20.21 5.66 43.46
CA GLU A 74 20.62 5.11 44.76
C GLU A 74 20.28 3.62 44.90
N ARG A 75 19.53 3.06 43.95
CA ARG A 75 18.98 1.70 43.98
C ARG A 75 19.45 0.83 42.82
N MET A 76 20.18 1.39 41.86
CA MET A 76 20.59 0.71 40.63
C MET A 76 22.09 0.90 40.39
N THR A 77 22.76 -0.14 39.92
CA THR A 77 24.18 -0.03 39.52
C THR A 77 24.31 0.71 38.19
N ARG A 78 25.48 1.29 37.91
CA ARG A 78 25.75 1.94 36.61
C ARG A 78 25.54 0.99 35.41
N ALA A 79 25.91 -0.28 35.56
CA ALA A 79 25.73 -1.27 34.50
C ALA A 79 24.24 -1.56 34.22
N GLU A 80 23.43 -1.62 35.28
CA GLU A 80 21.97 -1.75 35.16
C GLU A 80 21.33 -0.47 34.60
N ALA A 81 21.83 0.72 34.97
CA ALA A 81 21.35 1.98 34.40
C ALA A 81 21.57 2.07 32.88
N CYS A 82 22.70 1.56 32.38
CA CYS A 82 22.94 1.45 30.94
C CYS A 82 21.98 0.47 30.25
N LYS A 83 21.62 -0.65 30.88
CA LYS A 83 20.60 -1.55 30.35
C LYS A 83 19.21 -0.92 30.36
N LEU A 84 18.90 -0.11 31.38
CA LEU A 84 17.66 0.64 31.44
C LEU A 84 17.59 1.67 30.31
N ASP A 85 18.66 2.46 30.10
CA ASP A 85 18.77 3.37 28.97
C ASP A 85 18.51 2.64 27.65
N ASP A 86 19.16 1.48 27.41
CA ASP A 86 18.91 0.68 26.20
C ASP A 86 17.42 0.30 26.01
N LYS A 87 16.68 0.01 27.10
CA LYS A 87 15.23 -0.26 27.07
C LYS A 87 14.44 1.02 26.77
N LEU A 88 14.78 2.13 27.41
CA LEU A 88 14.13 3.42 27.18
C LEU A 88 14.33 3.92 25.75
N GLN A 89 15.54 3.78 25.20
CA GLN A 89 15.85 4.13 23.80
C GLN A 89 15.01 3.30 22.82
N GLU A 90 14.88 1.99 23.06
CA GLU A 90 14.01 1.12 22.27
C GLU A 90 12.55 1.60 22.35
N THR A 91 12.04 1.89 23.55
CA THR A 91 10.70 2.43 23.75
C THR A 91 10.50 3.79 23.06
N ILE A 92 11.51 4.67 23.05
CA ILE A 92 11.44 5.95 22.33
C ILE A 92 11.31 5.73 20.82
N GLN A 93 12.15 4.87 20.25
CA GLN A 93 12.08 4.56 18.81
C GLN A 93 10.72 3.94 18.48
N TYR A 94 10.29 2.92 19.23
CA TYR A 94 9.00 2.28 19.03
C TYR A 94 7.86 3.30 19.13
N GLY A 95 7.78 4.07 20.22
CA GLY A 95 6.69 5.02 20.46
C GLY A 95 6.58 6.09 19.37
N LYS A 96 7.72 6.60 18.87
CA LYS A 96 7.77 7.55 17.75
C LYS A 96 7.11 6.98 16.49
N TYR A 97 7.54 5.79 16.06
CA TYR A 97 7.05 5.18 14.82
C TYR A 97 5.64 4.62 14.98
N HIS A 98 5.32 4.00 16.13
CA HIS A 98 3.97 3.53 16.46
C HIS A 98 2.93 4.64 16.31
N LYS A 99 3.19 5.80 16.92
CA LYS A 99 2.31 6.97 16.81
C LYS A 99 2.14 7.41 15.34
N ARG A 100 3.25 7.53 14.62
CA ARG A 100 3.23 7.97 13.22
C ARG A 100 2.50 6.97 12.30
N ILE A 101 2.68 5.67 12.52
CA ILE A 101 1.94 4.61 11.81
C ILE A 101 0.43 4.75 12.06
N GLY A 102 0.02 5.00 13.31
CA GLY A 102 -1.39 5.23 13.65
C GLY A 102 -2.03 6.42 12.94
N GLU A 103 -1.22 7.44 12.60
CA GLU A 103 -1.64 8.67 11.92
C GLU A 103 -1.66 8.57 10.38
N LEU A 104 -1.15 7.48 9.79
CA LEU A 104 -1.14 7.30 8.33
C LEU A 104 -2.56 7.19 7.78
N THR A 105 -2.80 7.81 6.62
CA THR A 105 -4.14 7.86 6.02
C THR A 105 -4.18 7.35 4.58
N SER A 106 -3.03 7.25 3.92
CA SER A 106 -2.92 6.81 2.54
C SER A 106 -1.90 5.68 2.37
N MET A 107 -2.04 4.91 1.29
CA MET A 107 -1.05 3.89 0.93
C MET A 107 0.30 4.53 0.55
N ALA A 108 0.31 5.78 0.09
CA ALA A 108 1.54 6.52 -0.19
C ALA A 108 2.29 6.84 1.12
N ASP A 109 1.58 7.28 2.16
CA ASP A 109 2.17 7.53 3.49
C ASP A 109 2.77 6.24 4.05
N CYS A 110 2.08 5.10 3.85
CA CYS A 110 2.60 3.80 4.22
C CYS A 110 3.92 3.48 3.51
N LYS A 111 4.00 3.66 2.19
CA LYS A 111 5.24 3.43 1.43
C LYS A 111 6.39 4.33 1.92
N GLU A 112 6.13 5.61 2.19
CA GLU A 112 7.15 6.50 2.77
C GLU A 112 7.65 5.95 4.11
N MET A 113 6.73 5.45 4.94
CA MET A 113 7.10 4.82 6.20
C MET A 113 7.93 3.55 6.02
N GLU A 114 7.63 2.71 5.02
CA GLU A 114 8.45 1.54 4.67
C GLU A 114 9.89 1.93 4.33
N PHE A 115 10.08 2.98 3.53
CA PHE A 115 11.40 3.49 3.18
C PHE A 115 12.17 3.96 4.42
N GLU A 116 11.54 4.79 5.25
CA GLU A 116 12.18 5.26 6.49
C GLU A 116 12.60 4.12 7.42
N LEU A 117 11.72 3.12 7.61
CA LEU A 117 12.00 1.96 8.45
C LEU A 117 13.14 1.09 7.86
N THR A 118 13.31 1.09 6.54
CA THR A 118 14.35 0.33 5.84
C THR A 118 15.70 1.03 5.87
N GLU A 119 15.73 2.36 5.70
CA GLU A 119 16.98 3.13 5.61
C GLU A 119 17.54 3.54 6.98
N ASN A 120 16.72 3.50 8.03
CA ASN A 120 17.13 3.93 9.36
C ASN A 120 18.02 2.88 10.07
N ASN A 121 19.30 3.22 10.23
CA ASN A 121 20.31 2.38 10.87
C ASN A 121 20.36 2.48 12.41
N ASN A 122 19.36 3.07 13.06
CA ASN A 122 19.32 3.17 14.52
C ASN A 122 19.21 1.77 15.16
N MET A 123 20.18 1.42 16.01
CA MET A 123 20.24 0.10 16.63
C MET A 123 19.04 -0.22 17.54
N TYR A 124 18.44 0.80 18.15
CA TYR A 124 17.27 0.65 19.03
C TYR A 124 15.99 0.46 18.21
N LEU A 125 15.90 1.13 17.06
CA LEU A 125 14.83 0.86 16.09
C LEU A 125 14.87 -0.59 15.62
N ASN A 126 16.06 -1.12 15.33
CA ASN A 126 16.23 -2.52 14.90
C ASN A 126 15.73 -3.54 15.92
N LYS A 127 15.67 -3.21 17.22
CA LYS A 127 15.06 -4.07 18.24
C LYS A 127 13.53 -4.10 18.11
N ALA A 128 12.90 -2.96 17.82
CA ALA A 128 11.46 -2.81 17.65
C ALA A 128 10.92 -3.08 16.23
N ILE A 129 11.81 -3.21 15.24
CA ILE A 129 11.48 -3.16 13.81
C ILE A 129 10.42 -4.18 13.38
N ARG A 130 10.48 -5.42 13.90
CA ARG A 130 9.53 -6.48 13.55
C ARG A 130 8.09 -6.13 13.96
N LYS A 131 7.95 -5.51 15.14
CA LYS A 131 6.65 -5.09 15.66
C LYS A 131 6.08 -3.95 14.82
N LEU A 132 6.92 -2.97 14.48
CA LEU A 132 6.54 -1.85 13.62
C LEU A 132 6.12 -2.30 12.22
N TRP A 133 6.82 -3.27 11.62
CA TRP A 133 6.40 -3.86 10.34
C TRP A 133 5.03 -4.54 10.42
N SER A 134 4.74 -5.24 11.52
CA SER A 134 3.42 -5.85 11.72
C SER A 134 2.31 -4.80 11.90
N GLU A 135 2.59 -3.71 12.63
CA GLU A 135 1.65 -2.60 12.79
C GLU A 135 1.41 -1.84 11.48
N LEU A 136 2.47 -1.60 10.69
CA LEU A 136 2.36 -0.97 9.39
C LEU A 136 1.54 -1.82 8.42
N ALA A 137 1.76 -3.14 8.40
CA ALA A 137 0.96 -4.07 7.60
C ALA A 137 -0.51 -4.07 8.01
N ALA A 138 -0.81 -4.07 9.32
CA ALA A 138 -2.18 -3.96 9.81
C ALA A 138 -2.81 -2.62 9.43
N LYS A 139 -2.04 -1.52 9.47
CA LYS A 139 -2.53 -0.21 9.04
C LYS A 139 -2.81 -0.15 7.54
N GLN A 140 -1.97 -0.78 6.72
CA GLN A 140 -2.22 -0.94 5.27
C GLN A 140 -3.53 -1.71 5.03
N GLU A 141 -3.78 -2.78 5.78
CA GLU A 141 -5.04 -3.54 5.70
C GLU A 141 -6.24 -2.71 6.16
N GLU A 142 -6.14 -1.95 7.25
CA GLU A 142 -7.18 -1.01 7.71
C GLU A 142 -7.53 0.03 6.64
N ILE A 143 -6.51 0.64 6.02
CA ILE A 143 -6.72 1.61 4.93
C ILE A 143 -7.40 0.94 3.73
N MET A 144 -7.02 -0.29 3.39
CA MET A 144 -7.67 -1.06 2.33
C MET A 144 -9.12 -1.47 2.68
N GLU A 145 -9.40 -1.80 3.94
CA GLU A 145 -10.77 -2.11 4.41
C GLU A 145 -11.67 -0.87 4.45
N SER A 146 -11.08 0.31 4.66
CA SER A 146 -11.80 1.59 4.55
C SER A 146 -12.14 1.96 3.10
N GLU A 147 -11.56 1.27 2.12
CA GLU A 147 -11.87 1.42 0.71
C GLU A 147 -13.29 0.90 0.40
N SER A 148 -14.01 1.57 -0.50
CA SER A 148 -15.40 1.20 -0.84
C SER A 148 -15.51 -0.28 -1.25
N GLU A 149 -16.54 -0.97 -0.75
CA GLU A 149 -16.85 -2.37 -1.11
C GLU A 149 -16.92 -2.57 -2.63
N VAL A 150 -17.33 -1.53 -3.38
CA VAL A 150 -17.35 -1.54 -4.85
C VAL A 150 -15.95 -1.74 -5.44
N VAL A 151 -14.94 -1.04 -4.90
CA VAL A 151 -13.56 -1.09 -5.39
C VAL A 151 -12.93 -2.44 -5.01
N THR A 152 -13.12 -2.89 -3.77
CA THR A 152 -12.55 -4.16 -3.30
C THR A 152 -13.16 -5.36 -4.04
N ASP A 153 -14.47 -5.38 -4.30
CA ASP A 153 -15.10 -6.41 -5.12
C ASP A 153 -14.65 -6.34 -6.59
N PHE A 154 -14.40 -5.14 -7.13
CA PHE A 154 -13.86 -4.98 -8.48
C PHE A 154 -12.46 -5.59 -8.59
N ARG A 155 -11.56 -5.30 -7.64
CA ARG A 155 -10.21 -5.90 -7.56
C ARG A 155 -10.27 -7.42 -7.43
N ARG A 156 -11.11 -7.94 -6.54
CA ARG A 156 -11.28 -9.39 -6.35
C ARG A 156 -11.73 -10.10 -7.64
N LYS A 157 -12.57 -9.45 -8.46
CA LYS A 157 -12.94 -9.96 -9.79
C LYS A 157 -11.79 -9.87 -10.78
N THR A 158 -11.01 -8.79 -10.70
CA THR A 158 -9.80 -8.58 -11.51
C THR A 158 -8.77 -9.68 -11.24
N ASP A 159 -8.41 -9.94 -9.98
CA ASP A 159 -7.40 -10.93 -9.61
C ASP A 159 -7.70 -12.33 -10.14
N LYS A 160 -8.99 -12.69 -10.22
CA LYS A 160 -9.42 -14.00 -10.74
C LYS A 160 -9.30 -14.14 -12.26
N LYS A 161 -9.30 -13.02 -12.99
CA LYS A 161 -9.44 -13.02 -14.46
C LYS A 161 -8.26 -12.38 -15.18
N PHE A 162 -7.46 -11.59 -14.48
CA PHE A 162 -6.32 -10.88 -15.06
C PHE A 162 -5.25 -11.87 -15.49
N HIS A 163 -4.88 -11.81 -16.76
CA HIS A 163 -3.71 -12.53 -17.26
C HIS A 163 -2.46 -11.70 -16.99
N GLN A 164 -1.57 -12.22 -16.16
CA GLN A 164 -0.35 -11.55 -15.73
C GLN A 164 0.51 -11.08 -16.92
N ILE A 165 1.15 -9.92 -16.77
CA ILE A 165 2.06 -9.34 -17.76
C ILE A 165 3.48 -9.51 -17.21
N GLU A 166 4.31 -10.32 -17.88
CA GLU A 166 5.67 -10.66 -17.39
C GLU A 166 5.69 -11.20 -15.95
N GLY A 167 4.63 -11.90 -15.54
CA GLY A 167 4.49 -12.44 -14.18
C GLY A 167 3.91 -11.45 -13.16
N MET A 168 3.72 -10.18 -13.53
CA MET A 168 3.10 -9.18 -12.65
C MET A 168 1.58 -9.36 -12.57
N SER A 169 1.08 -9.33 -11.35
CA SER A 169 -0.34 -9.22 -10.99
C SER A 169 -0.90 -7.82 -11.27
N ALA A 170 -2.23 -7.69 -11.21
CA ALA A 170 -2.89 -6.39 -11.35
C ALA A 170 -2.46 -5.42 -10.23
N THR A 171 -2.37 -5.89 -8.98
CA THR A 171 -1.94 -5.07 -7.84
C THR A 171 -0.51 -4.56 -8.00
N GLU A 172 0.42 -5.39 -8.47
CA GLU A 172 1.80 -4.95 -8.74
C GLU A 172 1.85 -3.88 -9.83
N ILE A 173 1.04 -4.03 -10.87
CA ILE A 173 0.89 -3.04 -11.94
C ILE A 173 0.30 -1.73 -11.41
N GLU A 174 -0.77 -1.80 -10.61
CA GLU A 174 -1.40 -0.64 -9.96
C GLU A 174 -0.36 0.12 -9.12
N SER A 175 0.48 -0.60 -8.39
CA SER A 175 1.58 -0.03 -7.59
C SER A 175 2.62 0.69 -8.46
N ILE A 176 3.09 0.06 -9.54
CA ILE A 176 4.06 0.65 -10.47
C ILE A 176 3.50 1.93 -11.13
N VAL A 177 2.22 1.90 -11.52
CA VAL A 177 1.56 3.05 -12.15
C VAL A 177 1.35 4.18 -11.13
N SER A 178 1.00 3.84 -9.89
CA SER A 178 0.91 4.80 -8.80
C SER A 178 2.25 5.52 -8.57
N ASP A 179 3.35 4.76 -8.49
CA ASP A 179 4.70 5.33 -8.28
C ASP A 179 5.12 6.23 -9.46
N TYR A 180 4.83 5.82 -10.69
CA TYR A 180 5.05 6.65 -11.87
C TYR A 180 4.24 7.96 -11.84
N ALA A 181 2.95 7.88 -11.53
CA ALA A 181 2.10 9.06 -11.45
C ALA A 181 2.55 10.01 -10.32
N GLN A 182 2.96 9.47 -9.17
CA GLN A 182 3.49 10.26 -8.06
C GLN A 182 4.80 10.97 -8.44
N SER A 183 5.66 10.31 -9.23
CA SER A 183 6.86 10.95 -9.79
C SER A 183 6.49 12.15 -10.66
N LYS A 184 5.50 12.00 -11.56
CA LYS A 184 5.02 13.11 -12.41
C LYS A 184 4.43 14.27 -11.61
N ILE A 185 3.65 13.97 -10.57
CA ILE A 185 3.12 14.98 -9.65
C ILE A 185 4.26 15.79 -9.03
N THR A 186 5.29 15.10 -8.54
CA THR A 186 6.43 15.73 -7.86
C THR A 186 7.31 16.51 -8.84
N GLU A 187 7.70 15.91 -9.96
CA GLU A 187 8.58 16.50 -10.98
C GLU A 187 7.97 17.76 -11.60
N CYS A 188 6.67 17.75 -11.86
CA CYS A 188 5.96 18.88 -12.46
C CYS A 188 5.37 19.84 -11.41
N ASN A 189 5.56 19.57 -10.11
CA ASN A 189 5.01 20.34 -8.98
C ASN A 189 3.50 20.56 -9.14
N LEU A 190 2.77 19.47 -9.37
CA LEU A 190 1.32 19.45 -9.60
C LEU A 190 0.58 19.43 -8.26
N ASP A 191 -0.51 20.18 -8.18
CA ASP A 191 -1.46 20.06 -7.07
C ASP A 191 -2.39 18.87 -7.34
N ALA A 192 -1.91 17.68 -6.96
CA ALA A 192 -2.61 16.42 -7.04
C ALA A 192 -2.16 15.44 -5.94
N GLU A 193 -3.10 14.69 -5.39
CA GLU A 193 -2.91 13.62 -4.42
C GLU A 193 -3.64 12.39 -4.94
N ILE A 194 -2.91 11.28 -5.13
CA ILE A 194 -3.47 10.03 -5.63
C ILE A 194 -4.36 9.41 -4.55
N VAL A 195 -5.62 9.15 -4.89
CA VAL A 195 -6.56 8.43 -4.02
C VAL A 195 -6.42 6.92 -4.25
N CYS A 196 -6.50 6.47 -5.50
CA CYS A 196 -6.44 5.05 -5.82
C CYS A 196 -6.13 4.82 -7.31
N VAL A 197 -5.49 3.68 -7.62
CA VAL A 197 -5.15 3.24 -8.97
C VAL A 197 -5.74 1.84 -9.19
N ILE A 198 -6.48 1.66 -10.29
CA ILE A 198 -7.18 0.42 -10.61
C ILE A 198 -6.92 0.00 -12.06
N VAL A 199 -6.53 -1.26 -12.26
CA VAL A 199 -6.50 -1.89 -13.59
C VAL A 199 -7.93 -2.06 -14.10
N SER A 200 -8.21 -1.48 -15.26
CA SER A 200 -9.53 -1.42 -15.87
C SER A 200 -9.55 -2.07 -17.26
N GLY A 201 -10.60 -1.77 -18.01
CA GLY A 201 -10.74 -2.12 -19.41
C GLY A 201 -10.80 -3.62 -19.68
N SER A 202 -10.26 -4.04 -20.82
CA SER A 202 -10.47 -5.42 -21.27
C SER A 202 -9.69 -6.45 -20.45
N ARG A 203 -8.49 -6.08 -19.96
CA ARG A 203 -7.59 -6.97 -19.23
C ARG A 203 -8.08 -7.28 -17.83
N CYS A 204 -8.78 -6.36 -17.17
CA CYS A 204 -9.31 -6.59 -15.82
C CYS A 204 -10.37 -7.71 -15.77
N ARG A 205 -10.87 -8.18 -16.91
CA ARG A 205 -11.83 -9.29 -17.00
C ARG A 205 -11.38 -10.41 -17.93
N GLY A 206 -10.10 -10.46 -18.33
CA GLY A 206 -9.58 -11.49 -19.24
C GLY A 206 -10.20 -11.45 -20.64
N MET A 207 -10.60 -10.26 -21.10
CA MET A 207 -11.29 -10.04 -22.38
C MET A 207 -10.43 -9.33 -23.43
N GLU A 208 -9.15 -9.19 -23.15
CA GLU A 208 -8.16 -8.58 -24.02
C GLU A 208 -7.92 -9.40 -25.29
N LYS A 209 -7.33 -8.75 -26.28
CA LYS A 209 -6.96 -9.34 -27.56
C LYS A 209 -5.45 -9.18 -27.78
N PRO A 210 -4.87 -9.90 -28.74
CA PRO A 210 -3.53 -9.59 -29.21
C PRO A 210 -3.44 -8.11 -29.60
N GLY A 211 -2.49 -7.39 -28.98
CA GLY A 211 -2.29 -5.96 -29.18
C GLY A 211 -3.18 -5.03 -28.34
N SER A 212 -4.00 -5.55 -27.43
CA SER A 212 -4.69 -4.72 -26.43
C SER A 212 -3.68 -3.97 -25.56
N ASP A 213 -3.98 -2.71 -25.29
CA ASP A 213 -3.38 -1.86 -24.26
C ASP A 213 -3.78 -2.33 -22.85
N LEU A 214 -3.17 -1.68 -21.86
CA LEU A 214 -3.44 -1.83 -20.44
C LEU A 214 -4.11 -0.54 -19.94
N ASP A 215 -5.43 -0.58 -19.83
CA ASP A 215 -6.23 0.53 -19.31
C ASP A 215 -6.11 0.61 -17.79
N ILE A 216 -5.76 1.79 -17.27
CA ILE A 216 -5.69 2.11 -15.85
C ILE A 216 -6.63 3.28 -15.57
N VAL A 217 -7.29 3.27 -14.42
CA VAL A 217 -8.05 4.40 -13.90
C VAL A 217 -7.36 4.89 -12.64
N LEU A 218 -7.07 6.19 -12.57
CA LEU A 218 -6.38 6.82 -11.45
C LEU A 218 -7.31 7.88 -10.84
N GLU A 219 -7.84 7.62 -9.65
CA GLU A 219 -8.58 8.63 -8.90
C GLU A 219 -7.61 9.51 -8.12
N TYR A 220 -7.80 10.83 -8.20
CA TYR A 220 -6.99 11.81 -7.48
C TYR A 220 -7.83 12.99 -6.98
N LYS A 221 -7.29 13.68 -5.97
CA LYS A 221 -7.77 14.99 -5.48
C LYS A 221 -6.76 16.06 -5.87
N GLY A 222 -7.20 17.28 -6.13
CA GLY A 222 -6.32 18.40 -6.47
C GLY A 222 -6.94 19.34 -7.49
N SER A 223 -6.21 20.41 -7.84
CA SER A 223 -6.70 21.43 -8.79
C SER A 223 -6.29 21.21 -10.24
N ILE A 224 -5.36 20.27 -10.53
CA ILE A 224 -5.03 19.92 -11.92
C ILE A 224 -6.27 19.35 -12.63
N ARG A 225 -6.43 19.69 -13.92
CA ARG A 225 -7.52 19.19 -14.75
C ARG A 225 -7.20 17.78 -15.26
N GLU A 226 -8.20 16.90 -15.31
CA GLU A 226 -8.05 15.52 -15.78
C GLU A 226 -7.39 15.42 -17.17
N ASP A 227 -7.74 16.29 -18.13
CA ASP A 227 -7.15 16.24 -19.48
C ASP A 227 -5.69 16.70 -19.49
N THR A 228 -5.35 17.72 -18.69
CA THR A 228 -3.97 18.13 -18.51
C THR A 228 -3.14 17.05 -17.82
N PHE A 229 -3.69 16.39 -16.80
CA PHE A 229 -2.99 15.33 -16.11
C PHE A 229 -2.83 14.09 -17.02
N PHE A 230 -3.84 13.77 -17.83
CA PHE A 230 -3.76 12.73 -18.85
C PHE A 230 -2.61 12.99 -19.82
N ASP A 231 -2.50 14.20 -20.36
CA ASP A 231 -1.42 14.54 -21.30
C ASP A 231 -0.03 14.37 -20.66
N ILE A 232 0.15 14.83 -19.42
CA ILE A 232 1.40 14.70 -18.66
C ILE A 232 1.76 13.23 -18.43
N LEU A 233 0.79 12.41 -18.00
CA LEU A 233 1.02 10.98 -17.74
C LEU A 233 1.42 10.19 -18.99
N HIS A 234 1.08 10.69 -20.19
CA HIS A 234 1.37 10.04 -21.46
C HIS A 234 2.58 10.59 -22.22
N GLU A 235 3.26 11.61 -21.70
CA GLU A 235 4.42 12.23 -22.37
C GLU A 235 5.53 11.21 -22.68
N ASP A 236 5.83 10.32 -21.73
CA ASP A 236 6.90 9.32 -21.86
C ASP A 236 6.47 8.04 -22.57
N GLY A 237 5.17 7.85 -22.82
CA GLY A 237 4.62 6.66 -23.46
C GLY A 237 4.88 5.36 -22.68
N MET A 238 4.50 5.35 -21.40
CA MET A 238 4.70 4.23 -20.46
C MET A 238 4.30 2.87 -21.05
N LYS A 239 5.15 1.86 -20.81
CA LYS A 239 4.90 0.46 -21.15
C LYS A 239 5.28 -0.46 -20.01
N ILE A 240 4.48 -1.49 -19.79
CA ILE A 240 4.75 -2.57 -18.83
C ILE A 240 4.74 -3.88 -19.61
N GLY A 241 5.83 -4.63 -19.55
CA GLY A 241 6.03 -5.84 -20.36
C GLY A 241 5.76 -5.67 -21.86
N GLY A 242 6.18 -4.53 -22.40
CA GLY A 242 5.95 -4.16 -23.80
C GLY A 242 4.51 -3.76 -24.16
N VAL A 243 3.56 -3.84 -23.22
CA VAL A 243 2.17 -3.40 -23.39
C VAL A 243 2.07 -1.91 -23.09
N LYS A 244 1.45 -1.14 -23.98
CA LYS A 244 1.18 0.29 -23.76
C LYS A 244 0.21 0.44 -22.58
N VAL A 245 0.55 1.31 -21.64
CA VAL A 245 -0.32 1.70 -20.53
C VAL A 245 -1.12 2.94 -20.95
N ASP A 246 -2.43 2.93 -20.70
CA ASP A 246 -3.34 4.05 -20.91
C ASP A 246 -3.93 4.47 -19.56
N ILE A 247 -3.46 5.59 -19.00
CA ILE A 247 -3.82 6.02 -17.65
C ILE A 247 -4.91 7.08 -17.73
N ASN A 248 -6.11 6.78 -17.24
CA ASN A 248 -7.26 7.67 -17.27
C ASN A 248 -7.45 8.31 -15.88
N PRO A 249 -6.92 9.53 -15.64
CA PRO A 249 -7.08 10.20 -14.36
C PRO A 249 -8.50 10.76 -14.22
N ILE A 250 -9.12 10.54 -13.07
CA ILE A 250 -10.48 10.94 -12.76
C ILE A 250 -10.54 11.71 -11.44
N THR A 251 -11.49 12.63 -11.35
CA THR A 251 -11.78 13.43 -10.15
C THR A 251 -13.26 13.35 -9.81
N GLU A 252 -13.57 13.40 -8.51
CA GLU A 252 -14.96 13.43 -8.01
C GLU A 252 -15.80 14.53 -8.67
N GLY A 253 -15.20 15.71 -8.88
CA GLY A 253 -15.92 16.87 -9.42
C GLY A 253 -16.27 16.82 -10.91
N LYS A 254 -15.70 15.88 -11.69
CA LYS A 254 -15.90 15.81 -13.14
C LYS A 254 -16.34 14.43 -13.62
N THR A 255 -15.54 13.40 -13.41
CA THR A 255 -15.86 12.03 -13.84
C THR A 255 -16.54 11.23 -12.73
N GLY A 256 -16.32 11.61 -11.47
CA GLY A 256 -16.81 10.90 -10.29
C GLY A 256 -15.70 10.12 -9.60
N THR A 257 -16.04 9.50 -8.47
CA THR A 257 -15.15 8.60 -7.72
C THR A 257 -15.14 7.21 -8.35
N LEU A 258 -14.17 6.37 -8.00
CA LEU A 258 -14.13 4.97 -8.43
C LEU A 258 -15.41 4.20 -8.02
N GLU A 259 -15.99 4.52 -6.88
CA GLU A 259 -17.25 3.92 -6.41
C GLU A 259 -18.40 4.15 -7.40
N SER A 260 -18.48 5.33 -8.01
CA SER A 260 -19.48 5.64 -9.03
C SER A 260 -19.09 5.16 -10.43
N TYR A 261 -17.80 5.17 -10.74
CA TYR A 261 -17.27 4.90 -12.09
C TYR A 261 -17.18 3.40 -12.40
N LEU A 262 -16.66 2.58 -11.47
CA LEU A 262 -16.42 1.16 -11.71
C LEU A 262 -17.69 0.34 -12.04
N PRO A 263 -18.87 0.62 -11.46
CA PRO A 263 -20.12 -0.02 -11.89
C PRO A 263 -20.46 0.23 -13.36
N GLU A 264 -20.19 1.44 -13.87
CA GLU A 264 -20.41 1.77 -15.29
C GLU A 264 -19.45 0.99 -16.20
N VAL A 265 -18.19 0.88 -15.78
CA VAL A 265 -17.18 0.04 -16.46
C VAL A 265 -17.65 -1.41 -16.52
N GLU A 266 -18.11 -2.00 -15.41
CA GLU A 266 -18.58 -3.38 -15.39
C GLU A 266 -19.75 -3.59 -16.37
N ASN A 267 -20.73 -2.68 -16.34
CA ASN A 267 -21.87 -2.72 -17.25
C ASN A 267 -21.45 -2.65 -18.73
N TYR A 268 -20.52 -1.75 -19.06
CA TYR A 268 -19.99 -1.60 -20.41
C TYR A 268 -19.27 -2.87 -20.88
N LEU A 269 -18.42 -3.44 -20.03
CA LEU A 269 -17.66 -4.66 -20.29
C LEU A 269 -18.59 -5.86 -20.53
N GLU A 270 -19.64 -6.01 -19.71
CA GLU A 270 -20.64 -7.05 -19.88
C GLU A 270 -21.44 -6.93 -21.18
N GLN A 271 -21.92 -5.73 -21.50
CA GLN A 271 -22.69 -5.48 -22.72
C GLN A 271 -21.84 -5.80 -23.96
N ASN A 272 -20.60 -5.31 -23.97
CA ASN A 272 -19.65 -5.59 -25.04
C ASN A 272 -19.38 -7.08 -25.21
N HIS A 273 -19.25 -7.83 -24.09
CA HIS A 273 -19.06 -9.26 -24.14
C HIS A 273 -20.29 -9.97 -24.73
N LYS A 274 -21.50 -9.61 -24.28
CA LYS A 274 -22.78 -10.14 -24.80
C LYS A 274 -22.92 -9.88 -26.30
N ASP A 275 -22.63 -8.68 -26.77
CA ASP A 275 -22.75 -8.30 -28.18
C ASP A 275 -21.71 -8.97 -29.06
N ARG A 276 -20.48 -9.14 -28.57
CA ARG A 276 -19.45 -9.92 -29.28
C ARG A 276 -19.89 -11.38 -29.47
N ASN A 277 -20.47 -12.00 -28.44
CA ASN A 277 -20.92 -13.39 -28.52
C ASN A 277 -22.11 -13.56 -29.46
N LYS A 278 -23.06 -12.61 -29.47
CA LYS A 278 -24.12 -12.56 -30.48
C LYS A 278 -23.54 -12.46 -31.90
N LYS A 279 -22.59 -11.54 -32.14
CA LYS A 279 -21.95 -11.37 -33.46
C LYS A 279 -21.18 -12.61 -33.90
N LYS A 280 -20.48 -13.31 -33.00
CA LYS A 280 -19.80 -14.59 -33.30
C LYS A 280 -20.79 -15.67 -33.72
N SER A 281 -21.86 -15.87 -32.95
CA SER A 281 -22.91 -16.85 -33.28
C SER A 281 -23.56 -16.57 -34.63
N VAL A 282 -23.83 -15.31 -34.96
CA VAL A 282 -24.37 -14.93 -36.28
C VAL A 282 -23.37 -15.24 -37.41
N LYS A 283 -22.08 -14.93 -37.22
CA LYS A 283 -21.04 -15.24 -38.22
C LYS A 283 -20.87 -16.74 -38.44
N GLU A 284 -20.94 -17.55 -37.39
CA GLU A 284 -20.85 -19.01 -37.50
C GLU A 284 -22.05 -19.58 -38.28
N LYS A 285 -23.27 -19.16 -37.95
CA LYS A 285 -24.48 -19.54 -38.69
C LYS A 285 -24.42 -19.15 -40.17
N LEU A 286 -23.89 -17.96 -40.48
CA LEU A 286 -23.70 -17.51 -41.86
C LEU A 286 -22.65 -18.37 -42.61
N LYS A 287 -21.55 -18.74 -41.95
CA LYS A 287 -20.54 -19.65 -42.53
C LYS A 287 -21.12 -21.04 -42.79
N GLU A 288 -21.84 -21.63 -41.84
CA GLU A 288 -22.49 -22.93 -42.02
C GLU A 288 -23.50 -22.92 -43.17
N ASN A 289 -24.31 -21.86 -43.28
CA ASN A 289 -25.26 -21.72 -44.37
C ASN A 289 -24.55 -21.61 -45.73
N GLN A 290 -23.46 -20.84 -45.82
CA GLN A 290 -22.68 -20.74 -47.06
C GLN A 290 -22.03 -22.08 -47.46
N THR A 291 -21.55 -22.87 -46.49
CA THR A 291 -20.99 -24.21 -46.75
C THR A 291 -22.07 -25.16 -47.26
N LYS A 292 -23.24 -25.21 -46.62
CA LYS A 292 -24.39 -26.02 -47.05
C LYS A 292 -24.89 -25.63 -48.45
N THR A 293 -24.94 -24.33 -48.77
CA THR A 293 -25.30 -23.87 -50.11
C THR A 293 -24.29 -24.33 -51.17
N LYS A 294 -22.99 -24.26 -50.88
CA LYS A 294 -21.93 -24.73 -51.80
C LYS A 294 -22.01 -26.24 -52.03
N GLU A 295 -22.22 -27.04 -50.99
CA GLU A 295 -22.39 -28.50 -51.09
C GLU A 295 -23.61 -28.88 -51.93
N ASN A 296 -24.75 -28.20 -51.72
CA ASN A 296 -25.97 -28.45 -52.49
C ASN A 296 -25.79 -28.10 -53.98
N VAL A 297 -25.07 -27.03 -54.31
CA VAL A 297 -24.75 -26.66 -55.70
C VAL A 297 -23.83 -27.69 -56.36
N LEU A 298 -22.81 -28.20 -55.65
CA LEU A 298 -21.95 -29.27 -56.16
C LEU A 298 -22.73 -30.58 -56.42
N MET A 299 -23.62 -30.97 -55.50
CA MET A 299 -24.44 -32.17 -55.63
C MET A 299 -25.48 -32.05 -56.76
N GLY A 300 -26.08 -30.87 -56.96
CA GLY A 300 -26.96 -30.57 -58.09
C GLY A 300 -26.24 -30.67 -59.44
N ASN A 301 -25.02 -30.13 -59.53
CA ASN A 301 -24.23 -30.20 -60.77
C ASN A 301 -23.73 -31.63 -61.08
N ALA A 302 -23.41 -32.43 -60.06
CA ALA A 302 -23.00 -33.82 -60.21
C ALA A 302 -24.16 -34.73 -60.68
N THR A 303 -25.37 -34.49 -60.17
CA THR A 303 -26.58 -35.22 -60.60
C THR A 303 -27.00 -34.85 -62.02
N HIS A 304 -26.83 -33.59 -62.43
CA HIS A 304 -27.07 -33.16 -63.81
C HIS A 304 -26.08 -33.83 -64.80
N ARG A 305 -24.78 -33.83 -64.49
CA ARG A 305 -23.75 -34.51 -65.32
C ARG A 305 -23.97 -36.03 -65.44
N ARG A 306 -24.48 -36.70 -64.41
CA ARG A 306 -24.81 -38.14 -64.46
C ARG A 306 -26.01 -38.42 -65.37
N LYS A 307 -27.05 -37.58 -65.35
CA LYS A 307 -28.20 -37.72 -66.26
C LYS A 307 -27.81 -37.46 -67.73
N SER A 308 -26.96 -36.48 -68.00
CA SER A 308 -26.49 -36.20 -69.37
C SER A 308 -25.63 -37.32 -69.96
N ARG A 309 -24.89 -38.08 -69.14
CA ARG A 309 -24.10 -39.23 -69.59
C ARG A 309 -24.94 -40.47 -69.94
N HIS A 310 -26.13 -40.62 -69.35
CA HIS A 310 -27.02 -41.74 -69.65
C HIS A 310 -27.87 -41.53 -70.91
N LEU A 311 -27.98 -40.30 -71.42
CA LEU A 311 -28.70 -39.97 -72.66
C LEU A 311 -27.82 -40.08 -73.93
N LEU A 312 -26.55 -40.48 -73.78
CA LEU A 312 -25.56 -40.55 -74.86
C LEU A 312 -24.98 -41.97 -75.06
N SER A 313 -25.56 -43.01 -74.43
CA SER A 313 -25.29 -44.42 -74.73
C SER A 313 -26.53 -45.11 -75.25
#